data_AF-A0A7J7QC03-F1
#
_entry.id   AF-A0A7J7QC03-F1
#
_cell.length_a   1.000
_cell.length_b   1.000
_cell.length_c   1.000
_cell.angle_alpha   90.00
_cell.angle_beta   90.00
_cell.angle_gamma   90.00
#
_symmetry.space_group_name_H-M   'P 1'
#
loop_
_entity.id
_entity.type
_entity.pdbx_description
1 polymer ?
#
loop_
_entity_poly.entity_id
_entity_poly.type
_entity_poly.pdbx_seq_one_letter_code
_entity_poly.pdbx_strand_id
1 'polypeptide(L)'
;MGVVVADGPGSIAALPVPQPPRITNLDVTSLCGLVSEVSWGDARSPQLQAWAARTVHWRDCLAAQIQEPLLPQLHACLDNSQQLVASCLAVQQFQALMDMFSGPREQQRWQELLQGLRVYHCGPEGGQQQDGSLAECAFCNSAGGIGVGSTGCAVFAAARIDAVASAGACSSSNGDSDCQEAEQQQQQQQAPLLYSEPPRISCIDKLGKQQRAVFGLGDALQATTLTANGNAVRCCEQYGVKLEVVLHRPVWLTGL
;
A
#
# COMPACT_ATOMS: atom_id res chain seq x y z
N MET A 1 -26.87 -14.61 -4.50
CA MET A 1 -27.24 -13.20 -4.30
C MET A 1 -27.68 -12.65 -5.65
N GLY A 2 -28.94 -12.22 -5.76
CA GLY A 2 -29.53 -11.77 -7.04
C GLY A 2 -29.21 -10.32 -7.34
N VAL A 3 -28.99 -9.99 -8.61
CA VAL A 3 -28.85 -8.62 -9.08
C VAL A 3 -30.24 -7.98 -9.06
N VAL A 4 -30.41 -6.91 -8.28
CA VAL A 4 -31.63 -6.10 -8.29
C VAL A 4 -31.43 -5.01 -9.34
N VAL A 5 -32.21 -5.07 -10.42
CA VAL A 5 -32.18 -4.08 -11.49
C VAL A 5 -33.35 -3.12 -11.28
N ALA A 6 -33.11 -1.82 -11.40
CA ALA A 6 -34.17 -0.84 -11.34
C ALA A 6 -34.97 -0.83 -12.64
N ASP A 7 -36.24 -1.23 -12.58
CA ASP A 7 -37.16 -1.23 -13.74
C ASP A 7 -37.77 0.16 -14.06
N GLY A 8 -37.14 1.25 -13.59
CA GLY A 8 -37.56 2.62 -13.85
C GLY A 8 -37.07 3.65 -12.82
N PRO A 9 -37.32 4.96 -13.04
CA PRO A 9 -36.83 6.04 -12.18
C PRO A 9 -37.33 5.94 -10.73
N GLY A 10 -38.57 5.45 -10.53
CA GLY A 10 -39.15 5.25 -9.19
C GLY A 10 -38.55 4.06 -8.43
N SER A 11 -37.94 3.10 -9.14
CA SER A 11 -37.34 1.90 -8.58
C SER A 11 -35.92 2.14 -8.04
N ILE A 12 -35.31 3.27 -8.39
CA ILE A 12 -33.98 3.67 -7.91
C ILE A 12 -34.00 3.91 -6.40
N ALA A 13 -35.05 4.52 -5.86
CA ALA A 13 -35.19 4.78 -4.43
C ALA A 13 -35.36 3.50 -3.59
N ALA A 14 -35.76 2.39 -4.23
CA ALA A 14 -35.89 1.09 -3.60
C ALA A 14 -34.61 0.24 -3.72
N LEU A 15 -33.60 0.70 -4.47
CA LEU A 15 -32.30 0.04 -4.47
C LEU A 15 -31.65 0.21 -3.09
N PRO A 16 -30.98 -0.84 -2.58
CA PRO A 16 -30.20 -0.69 -1.37
C PRO A 16 -29.15 0.41 -1.58
N VAL A 17 -29.04 1.32 -0.60
CA VAL A 17 -27.98 2.33 -0.59
C VAL A 17 -26.63 1.60 -0.74
N PRO A 18 -25.75 2.02 -1.67
CA PRO A 18 -24.44 1.41 -1.83
C PRO A 18 -23.74 1.36 -0.47
N GLN A 19 -23.37 0.17 -0.03
CA GLN A 19 -22.64 0.06 1.23
C GLN A 19 -21.23 0.61 1.04
N PRO A 20 -20.68 1.33 2.03
CA PRO A 20 -19.30 1.77 1.99
C PRO A 20 -18.37 0.57 1.77
N PRO A 21 -17.27 0.75 1.01
CA PRO A 21 -16.37 -0.35 0.69
C PRO A 21 -15.74 -0.89 1.96
N ARG A 22 -15.91 -2.19 2.22
CA ARG A 22 -15.36 -2.84 3.42
C ARG A 22 -13.85 -2.97 3.36
N ILE A 23 -13.28 -3.05 2.15
CA ILE A 23 -11.86 -3.24 1.93
C ILE A 23 -11.40 -2.19 0.92
N THR A 24 -10.33 -1.50 1.25
CA THR A 24 -9.70 -0.52 0.36
C THR A 24 -8.32 -1.02 -0.04
N ASN A 25 -8.12 -1.17 -1.34
CA ASN A 25 -6.87 -1.63 -1.93
C ASN A 25 -6.03 -0.42 -2.36
N LEU A 26 -4.79 -0.36 -1.89
CA LEU A 26 -3.88 0.74 -2.13
C LEU A 26 -2.85 0.34 -3.19
N ASP A 27 -2.79 1.13 -4.26
CA ASP A 27 -1.70 1.05 -5.23
C ASP A 27 -0.52 1.96 -4.84
N VAL A 28 0.58 1.87 -5.60
CA VAL A 28 1.79 2.69 -5.38
C VAL A 28 1.48 4.19 -5.34
N THR A 29 0.57 4.66 -6.21
CA THR A 29 0.25 6.08 -6.30
C THR A 29 -0.58 6.57 -5.11
N SER A 30 -1.42 5.71 -4.55
CA SER A 30 -2.20 5.95 -3.35
C SER A 30 -1.32 5.96 -2.12
N LEU A 31 -0.39 5.00 -2.02
CA LEU A 31 0.63 5.00 -0.96
C LEU A 31 1.44 6.31 -1.00
N CYS A 32 1.86 6.75 -2.18
CA CYS A 32 2.51 8.06 -2.35
C CYS A 32 1.61 9.22 -1.88
N GLY A 33 0.34 9.24 -2.30
CA GLY A 33 -0.62 10.26 -1.89
C GLY A 33 -0.83 10.33 -0.37
N LEU A 34 -0.76 9.19 0.32
CA LEU A 34 -0.97 9.11 1.77
C LEU A 34 0.23 9.53 2.60
N VAL A 35 1.45 9.46 2.06
CA VAL A 35 2.66 9.78 2.84
C VAL A 35 3.43 10.98 2.32
N SER A 36 3.10 11.53 1.15
CA SER A 36 3.82 12.65 0.55
C SER A 36 3.68 13.94 1.37
N GLU A 37 4.76 14.72 1.45
CA GLU A 37 4.72 16.09 1.96
C GLU A 37 3.84 17.03 1.14
N VAL A 38 3.63 16.77 -0.16
CA VAL A 38 2.67 17.57 -0.95
C VAL A 38 1.26 17.42 -0.37
N SER A 39 0.90 16.23 0.10
CA SER A 39 -0.44 15.96 0.62
C SER A 39 -0.69 16.50 2.03
N TRP A 40 0.33 16.44 2.89
CA TRP A 40 0.23 16.80 4.32
C TRP A 40 0.85 18.15 4.69
N GLY A 41 1.87 18.58 3.95
CA GLY A 41 2.61 19.78 4.25
C GLY A 41 1.79 21.04 3.97
N ASP A 42 2.27 22.17 4.48
CA ASP A 42 1.73 23.46 4.08
C ASP A 42 2.08 23.71 2.61
N ALA A 43 1.08 23.57 1.74
CA ALA A 43 1.20 23.81 0.30
C ALA A 43 1.65 25.24 -0.04
N ARG A 44 1.57 26.18 0.92
CA ARG A 44 2.04 27.57 0.78
C ARG A 44 3.42 27.80 1.39
N SER A 45 4.04 26.78 1.98
CA SER A 45 5.38 26.91 2.54
C SER A 45 6.41 27.26 1.46
N PRO A 46 7.36 28.18 1.74
CA PRO A 46 8.38 28.56 0.76
C PRO A 46 9.23 27.38 0.29
N GLN A 47 9.51 26.43 1.19
CA GLN A 47 10.33 25.24 0.90
C GLN A 47 9.64 24.32 -0.12
N LEU A 48 8.34 24.01 0.08
CA LEU A 48 7.58 23.17 -0.83
C LEU A 48 7.32 23.87 -2.17
N GLN A 49 7.09 25.18 -2.17
CA GLN A 49 6.98 25.97 -3.39
C GLN A 49 8.28 25.99 -4.21
N ALA A 50 9.43 26.17 -3.54
CA ALA A 50 10.73 26.13 -4.20
C ALA A 50 11.03 24.73 -4.78
N TRP A 51 10.69 23.67 -4.05
CA TRP A 51 10.78 22.30 -4.54
C TRP A 51 9.92 22.07 -5.79
N ALA A 52 8.66 22.54 -5.77
CA ALA A 52 7.74 22.35 -6.89
C ALA A 52 8.11 23.18 -8.12
N ALA A 53 8.77 24.34 -7.94
CA ALA A 53 9.18 25.22 -9.05
C ALA A 53 10.24 24.61 -9.99
N ARG A 54 10.87 23.49 -9.61
CA ARG A 54 11.90 22.81 -10.41
C ARG A 54 11.35 22.22 -11.71
N THR A 55 10.08 21.86 -11.77
CA THR A 55 9.42 21.35 -12.99
C THR A 55 8.00 21.88 -13.10
N VAL A 56 7.49 21.98 -14.34
CA VAL A 56 6.12 22.44 -14.59
C VAL A 56 5.09 21.53 -13.94
N HIS A 57 5.25 20.20 -14.06
CA HIS A 57 4.29 19.24 -13.54
C HIS A 57 4.21 19.23 -11.99
N TRP A 58 5.32 19.48 -11.28
CA TRP A 58 5.28 19.60 -9.81
C TRP A 58 4.60 20.88 -9.36
N ARG A 59 4.86 22.00 -10.05
CA ARG A 59 4.16 23.26 -9.79
C ARG A 59 2.66 23.13 -10.00
N ASP A 60 2.24 22.50 -11.09
CA ASP A 60 0.82 22.29 -11.40
C ASP A 60 0.17 21.35 -10.38
N CYS A 61 0.89 20.32 -9.92
CA CYS A 61 0.46 19.46 -8.81
C CYS A 61 0.24 20.24 -7.51
N LEU A 62 1.18 21.11 -7.14
CA LEU A 62 1.07 21.91 -5.92
C LEU A 62 -0.06 22.93 -6.03
N ALA A 63 -0.25 23.54 -7.20
CA ALA A 63 -1.38 24.43 -7.45
C ALA A 63 -2.72 23.69 -7.29
N ALA A 64 -2.84 22.46 -7.82
CA ALA A 64 -4.00 21.60 -7.63
C ALA A 64 -4.21 21.25 -6.16
N GLN A 65 -3.14 20.99 -5.39
CA GLN A 65 -3.23 20.75 -3.94
C GLN A 65 -3.78 21.94 -3.15
N ILE A 66 -3.42 23.17 -3.54
CA ILE A 66 -3.94 24.39 -2.90
C ILE A 66 -5.43 24.58 -3.20
N GLN A 67 -5.86 24.26 -4.43
CA GLN A 67 -7.26 24.38 -4.84
C GLN A 67 -8.13 23.29 -4.23
N GLU A 68 -7.62 22.06 -4.24
CA GLU A 68 -8.35 20.86 -3.83
C GLU A 68 -7.42 19.88 -3.11
N PRO A 69 -7.37 19.92 -1.77
CA PRO A 69 -6.50 19.05 -0.98
C PRO A 69 -6.81 17.56 -1.22
N LEU A 70 -5.75 16.76 -1.39
CA LEU A 70 -5.91 15.33 -1.72
C LEU A 70 -6.38 14.49 -0.52
N LEU A 71 -5.86 14.74 0.68
CA LEU A 71 -6.12 13.90 1.84
C LEU A 71 -7.61 13.74 2.18
N PRO A 72 -8.46 14.79 2.17
CA PRO A 72 -9.90 14.61 2.38
C PRO A 72 -10.55 13.63 1.39
N GLN A 73 -10.12 13.61 0.12
CA GLN A 73 -10.65 12.67 -0.87
C GLN A 73 -10.22 11.23 -0.56
N LEU A 74 -8.96 11.04 -0.16
CA LEU A 74 -8.46 9.72 0.23
C LEU A 74 -9.12 9.24 1.53
N HIS A 75 -9.21 10.09 2.56
CA HIS A 75 -9.85 9.75 3.83
C HIS A 75 -11.32 9.41 3.69
N ALA A 76 -12.06 10.07 2.79
CA ALA A 76 -13.44 9.67 2.49
C ALA A 76 -13.55 8.18 2.06
N CYS A 77 -12.51 7.62 1.44
CA CYS A 77 -12.46 6.20 1.09
C CYS A 77 -11.87 5.32 2.20
N LEU A 78 -10.95 5.85 3.01
CA LEU A 78 -10.27 5.12 4.08
C LEU A 78 -11.13 5.01 5.35
N ASP A 79 -11.79 6.08 5.77
CA ASP A 79 -12.61 6.14 6.98
C ASP A 79 -13.82 5.20 6.92
N ASN A 80 -14.27 4.93 5.69
CA ASN A 80 -15.33 4.00 5.38
C ASN A 80 -14.86 2.54 5.26
N SER A 81 -13.54 2.32 5.28
CA SER A 81 -12.91 1.02 5.10
C SER A 81 -12.74 0.29 6.42
N GLN A 82 -13.06 -1.01 6.44
CA GLN A 82 -12.73 -1.87 7.58
C GLN A 82 -11.30 -2.40 7.50
N GLN A 83 -10.70 -2.38 6.31
CA GLN A 83 -9.39 -2.98 6.08
C GLN A 83 -8.66 -2.30 4.92
N LEU A 84 -7.41 -1.91 5.18
CA LEU A 84 -6.48 -1.48 4.14
C LEU A 84 -5.64 -2.67 3.67
N VAL A 85 -5.59 -2.87 2.36
CA VAL A 85 -4.79 -3.91 1.72
C VAL A 85 -3.88 -3.33 0.65
N ALA A 86 -2.78 -4.02 0.38
CA ALA A 86 -1.95 -3.77 -0.79
C ALA A 86 -1.32 -5.07 -1.28
N SER A 87 -1.00 -5.13 -2.57
CA SER A 87 -0.20 -6.24 -3.08
C SER A 87 1.25 -6.08 -2.60
N CYS A 88 1.91 -7.20 -2.33
CA CYS A 88 3.33 -7.21 -1.94
C CYS A 88 4.20 -6.49 -2.98
N LEU A 89 3.86 -6.62 -4.26
CA LEU A 89 4.54 -5.93 -5.33
C LEU A 89 4.35 -4.40 -5.28
N ALA A 90 3.14 -3.91 -5.01
CA ALA A 90 2.93 -2.47 -4.83
C ALA A 90 3.71 -1.94 -3.62
N VAL A 91 3.73 -2.68 -2.51
CA VAL A 91 4.50 -2.32 -1.32
C VAL A 91 6.01 -2.29 -1.61
N GLN A 92 6.55 -3.31 -2.28
CA GLN A 92 7.97 -3.37 -2.65
C GLN A 92 8.36 -2.23 -3.59
N GLN A 93 7.53 -1.94 -4.59
CA GLN A 93 7.76 -0.82 -5.50
C GLN A 93 7.75 0.50 -4.76
N PHE A 94 6.79 0.68 -3.86
CA PHE A 94 6.70 1.90 -3.08
C PHE A 94 7.89 2.04 -2.11
N GLN A 95 8.30 0.96 -1.45
CA GLN A 95 9.50 0.95 -0.61
C GLN A 95 10.74 1.39 -1.39
N ALA A 96 10.94 0.91 -2.62
CA ALA A 96 12.05 1.36 -3.46
C ALA A 96 11.99 2.87 -3.75
N LEU A 97 10.80 3.45 -3.94
CA LEU A 97 10.63 4.91 -4.06
C LEU A 97 10.95 5.63 -2.75
N MET A 98 10.54 5.07 -1.61
CA MET A 98 10.86 5.62 -0.30
C MET A 98 12.38 5.66 -0.08
N ASP A 99 13.09 4.57 -0.38
CA ASP A 99 14.54 4.48 -0.21
C ASP A 99 15.31 5.50 -1.07
N MET A 100 14.78 5.84 -2.25
CA MET A 100 15.43 6.75 -3.18
C MET A 100 15.09 8.23 -2.96
N PHE A 101 13.85 8.54 -2.58
CA PHE A 101 13.31 9.91 -2.74
C PHE A 101 12.71 10.52 -1.48
N SER A 102 12.50 9.77 -0.40
CA SER A 102 11.70 10.26 0.73
C SER A 102 12.49 11.02 1.79
N GLY A 103 11.80 11.94 2.46
CA GLY A 103 12.31 12.70 3.60
C GLY A 103 11.92 12.06 4.94
N PRO A 104 12.45 12.55 6.08
CA PRO A 104 12.19 11.95 7.39
C PRO A 104 10.70 11.90 7.76
N ARG A 105 9.92 12.93 7.40
CA ARG A 105 8.47 12.98 7.67
C ARG A 105 7.68 12.02 6.79
N GLU A 106 8.09 11.84 5.53
CA GLU A 106 7.47 10.88 4.61
C GLU A 106 7.77 9.45 5.07
N GLN A 107 9.01 9.18 5.49
CA GLN A 107 9.42 7.91 6.08
C GLN A 107 8.61 7.59 7.34
N GLN A 108 8.44 8.56 8.24
CA GLN A 108 7.63 8.36 9.45
C GLN A 108 6.20 7.95 9.11
N ARG A 109 5.52 8.68 8.22
CA ARG A 109 4.15 8.36 7.80
C ARG A 109 4.04 7.01 7.10
N TRP A 110 5.06 6.63 6.35
CA TRP A 110 5.13 5.29 5.75
C TRP A 110 5.21 4.19 6.81
N GLN A 111 6.04 4.35 7.85
CA GLN A 111 6.12 3.41 8.97
C GLN A 111 4.82 3.31 9.77
N GLU A 112 4.11 4.43 9.93
CA GLU A 112 2.78 4.45 10.56
C GLU A 112 1.73 3.74 9.70
N LEU A 113 1.73 4.00 8.39
CA LEU A 113 0.80 3.36 7.45
C LEU A 113 1.00 1.83 7.39
N LEU A 114 2.25 1.36 7.40
CA LEU A 114 2.57 -0.07 7.36
C LEU A 114 1.96 -0.87 8.52
N GLN A 115 1.79 -0.26 9.69
CA GLN A 115 1.20 -0.92 10.86
C GLN A 115 -0.24 -1.36 10.64
N GLY A 116 -0.99 -0.65 9.79
CA GLY A 116 -2.39 -0.92 9.48
C GLY A 116 -2.60 -1.63 8.14
N LEU A 117 -1.54 -1.85 7.37
CA LEU A 117 -1.64 -2.35 6.00
C LEU A 117 -1.50 -3.87 5.95
N ARG A 118 -2.52 -4.55 5.41
CA ARG A 118 -2.45 -6.00 5.15
C ARG A 118 -1.87 -6.27 3.77
N VAL A 119 -0.73 -6.94 3.73
CA VAL A 119 0.02 -7.19 2.50
C VAL A 119 -0.28 -8.60 1.96
N TYR A 120 -0.73 -8.66 0.70
CA TYR A 120 -1.11 -9.90 0.03
C TYR A 120 -0.11 -10.28 -1.08
N HIS A 121 0.22 -11.56 -1.18
CA HIS A 121 1.05 -12.12 -2.24
C HIS A 121 0.19 -12.86 -3.26
N CYS A 122 0.53 -12.72 -4.54
CA CYS A 122 -0.10 -13.51 -5.58
C CYS A 122 0.39 -14.96 -5.48
N GLY A 123 -0.51 -15.89 -5.18
CA GLY A 123 -0.24 -17.33 -5.19
C GLY A 123 -0.37 -17.91 -6.62
N PRO A 124 0.18 -19.11 -6.84
CA PRO A 124 0.01 -19.82 -8.11
C PRO A 124 -1.45 -20.21 -8.34
N GLU A 125 -1.92 -20.13 -9.58
CA GLU A 125 -3.25 -20.60 -9.97
C GLU A 125 -3.31 -22.14 -9.85
N GLY A 126 -4.15 -22.64 -8.94
CA GLY A 126 -4.36 -24.08 -8.74
C GLY A 126 -3.66 -24.63 -7.50
N GLY A 127 -4.45 -25.00 -6.50
CA GLY A 127 -3.96 -25.65 -5.30
C GLY A 127 -3.34 -27.02 -5.60
N GLN A 128 -2.02 -27.06 -5.68
CA GLN A 128 -1.26 -28.22 -5.24
C GLN A 128 -0.23 -27.72 -4.23
N GLN A 129 -0.56 -27.91 -2.95
CA GLN A 129 0.43 -27.91 -1.87
C GLN A 129 1.43 -29.02 -2.19
N GLN A 130 2.55 -28.65 -2.82
CA GLN A 130 3.74 -29.48 -2.79
C GLN A 130 4.60 -29.01 -1.61
N ASP A 131 4.84 -29.97 -0.72
CA ASP A 131 5.75 -29.99 0.43
C ASP A 131 6.50 -28.71 0.79
N GLY A 132 6.23 -28.20 2.00
CA GLY A 132 7.21 -27.92 3.07
C GLY A 132 8.40 -26.99 2.80
N SER A 133 8.59 -26.50 1.59
CA SER A 133 9.54 -25.50 1.18
C SER A 133 8.76 -24.22 1.08
N LEU A 134 9.13 -23.19 1.86
CA LEU A 134 8.75 -21.82 1.57
C LEU A 134 8.91 -21.62 0.07
N ALA A 135 7.78 -21.52 -0.64
CA ALA A 135 7.80 -21.07 -2.01
C ALA A 135 8.22 -19.61 -1.91
N GLU A 136 9.54 -19.39 -1.86
CA GLU A 136 10.15 -18.14 -2.24
C GLU A 136 9.45 -17.77 -3.53
N CYS A 137 8.65 -16.71 -3.46
CA CYS A 137 7.95 -16.20 -4.61
C CYS A 137 9.04 -16.02 -5.67
N ALA A 138 9.08 -16.87 -6.72
CA ALA A 138 10.08 -16.80 -7.79
C ALA A 138 10.09 -15.43 -8.50
N PHE A 139 9.12 -14.60 -8.14
CA PHE A 139 8.95 -13.20 -8.47
C PHE A 139 9.86 -12.22 -7.74
N CYS A 140 10.42 -12.56 -6.57
CA CYS A 140 11.29 -11.68 -5.78
C CYS A 140 12.74 -11.62 -6.31
N ASN A 141 13.19 -12.64 -7.06
CA ASN A 141 14.58 -12.74 -7.55
C ASN A 141 14.80 -12.29 -9.00
N SER A 142 13.76 -11.84 -9.70
CA SER A 142 13.85 -11.38 -11.11
C SER A 142 13.77 -9.87 -11.27
N ALA A 143 14.32 -9.11 -10.31
CA ALA A 143 14.76 -7.75 -10.57
C ALA A 143 16.09 -7.83 -11.34
N GLY A 144 16.02 -7.59 -12.66
CA GLY A 144 17.17 -7.49 -13.54
C GLY A 144 18.22 -6.53 -12.99
N GLY A 145 19.49 -6.92 -13.15
CA GLY A 145 20.62 -6.39 -12.41
C GLY A 145 20.82 -4.88 -12.48
N ILE A 146 20.93 -4.28 -11.30
CA ILE A 146 21.97 -3.30 -10.98
C ILE A 146 22.49 -3.72 -9.61
N GLY A 147 23.74 -4.19 -9.57
CA GLY A 147 24.36 -4.63 -8.33
C GLY A 147 24.59 -3.45 -7.38
N VAL A 148 23.83 -3.42 -6.28
CA VAL A 148 24.19 -2.69 -5.06
C VAL A 148 23.64 -3.47 -3.85
N GLY A 149 24.54 -3.92 -2.98
CA GLY A 149 24.35 -4.12 -1.53
C GLY A 149 23.13 -4.92 -1.04
N SER A 150 23.35 -6.20 -0.73
CA SER A 150 22.45 -7.07 0.05
C SER A 150 22.24 -6.57 1.50
N THR A 151 21.38 -5.56 1.71
CA THR A 151 20.91 -5.18 3.07
C THR A 151 19.43 -4.72 3.15
N GLY A 152 18.65 -4.76 2.07
CA GLY A 152 17.30 -4.15 2.04
C GLY A 152 16.10 -5.02 2.43
N CYS A 153 16.22 -6.34 2.58
CA CYS A 153 15.05 -7.22 2.80
C CYS A 153 14.58 -7.37 4.26
N ALA A 154 15.20 -6.69 5.23
CA ALA A 154 14.92 -6.89 6.66
C ALA A 154 13.89 -5.90 7.26
N VAL A 155 13.23 -5.04 6.47
CA VAL A 155 12.42 -3.93 7.00
C VAL A 155 10.98 -4.31 7.39
N PHE A 156 10.53 -5.54 7.11
CA PHE A 156 9.19 -6.01 7.52
C PHE A 156 9.15 -6.75 8.87
N ALA A 157 9.94 -6.31 9.84
CA ALA A 157 9.83 -6.78 11.21
C ALA A 157 9.67 -5.62 12.21
N ALA A 158 8.47 -5.56 12.78
CA ALA A 158 8.09 -4.88 14.02
C ALA A 158 7.95 -3.35 14.00
N ALA A 159 6.71 -2.90 13.81
CA ALA A 159 6.22 -1.66 14.39
C ALA A 159 5.16 -2.00 15.46
N ARG A 160 5.46 -1.71 16.74
CA ARG A 160 4.60 -1.15 17.83
C ARG A 160 5.20 -1.39 19.24
N ILE A 161 5.40 -0.35 20.07
CA ILE A 161 4.48 0.29 21.09
C ILE A 161 4.22 -0.67 22.28
N ASP A 162 4.53 -0.39 23.57
CA ASP A 162 4.09 0.69 24.50
C ASP A 162 5.14 0.89 25.64
N ALA A 163 5.40 2.10 26.17
CA ALA A 163 4.68 2.85 27.21
C ALA A 163 4.67 2.23 28.65
N VAL A 164 5.45 2.88 29.52
CA VAL A 164 5.25 3.19 30.96
C VAL A 164 4.55 2.18 31.87
N ALA A 165 5.31 1.59 32.82
CA ALA A 165 4.90 1.51 34.23
C ALA A 165 6.09 1.28 35.17
N SER A 166 6.01 1.98 36.29
CA SER A 166 6.93 2.22 37.41
C SER A 166 7.38 1.04 38.28
N ALA A 167 8.50 1.31 38.98
CA ALA A 167 8.81 1.02 40.38
C ALA A 167 9.64 -0.24 40.70
N GLY A 168 10.78 0.00 41.37
CA GLY A 168 11.54 -1.01 42.10
C GLY A 168 13.00 -0.62 42.30
N ALA A 169 13.30 0.20 43.31
CA ALA A 169 14.66 0.47 43.75
C ALA A 169 15.22 -0.72 44.56
N CYS A 170 16.45 -1.15 44.29
CA CYS A 170 17.40 -1.61 45.30
C CYS A 170 18.82 -1.77 44.73
N SER A 171 19.77 -1.59 45.62
CA SER A 171 21.18 -1.27 45.47
C SER A 171 22.14 -2.48 45.44
N SER A 172 23.36 -2.21 44.93
CA SER A 172 24.67 -2.78 45.33
C SER A 172 25.30 -3.97 44.59
N SER A 173 26.56 -3.72 44.21
CA SER A 173 27.79 -4.55 44.24
C SER A 173 28.10 -5.62 43.19
N ASN A 174 29.20 -5.35 42.45
CA ASN A 174 30.37 -6.18 42.08
C ASN A 174 30.22 -7.69 41.84
N GLY A 175 30.73 -8.16 40.70
CA GLY A 175 31.27 -9.51 40.56
C GLY A 175 31.24 -10.05 39.13
N ASP A 176 32.44 -10.33 38.61
CA ASP A 176 32.73 -10.99 37.33
C ASP A 176 32.10 -12.37 37.15
N SER A 177 32.00 -12.75 35.86
CA SER A 177 31.77 -14.10 35.30
C SER A 177 30.32 -14.57 35.28
N ASP A 178 29.73 -14.74 34.09
CA ASP A 178 29.60 -16.07 33.48
C ASP A 178 28.96 -16.00 32.09
N CYS A 179 29.12 -17.10 31.37
CA CYS A 179 28.75 -17.41 30.00
C CYS A 179 27.34 -16.95 29.60
N GLN A 180 27.25 -16.14 28.55
CA GLN A 180 25.98 -15.76 27.93
C GLN A 180 25.42 -16.93 27.11
N GLU A 181 24.40 -17.57 27.66
CA GLU A 181 23.47 -18.42 26.95
C GLU A 181 22.73 -17.56 25.91
N ALA A 182 22.97 -17.86 24.63
CA ALA A 182 22.25 -17.26 23.52
C ALA A 182 20.83 -17.85 23.47
N GLU A 183 19.90 -17.24 24.20
CA GLU A 183 18.47 -17.52 24.07
C GLU A 183 17.99 -17.10 22.68
N GLN A 184 17.87 -18.10 21.81
CA GLN A 184 17.21 -18.00 20.51
C GLN A 184 15.72 -17.70 20.73
N GLN A 185 15.37 -16.41 20.73
CA GLN A 185 13.98 -15.99 20.65
C GLN A 185 13.47 -16.26 19.23
N GLN A 186 12.75 -17.37 19.09
CA GLN A 186 11.99 -17.73 17.89
C GLN A 186 10.92 -16.66 17.62
N GLN A 187 11.23 -15.73 16.73
CA GLN A 187 10.28 -14.79 16.14
C GLN A 187 9.26 -15.58 15.32
N GLN A 188 8.02 -15.63 15.80
CA GLN A 188 6.91 -16.26 15.07
C GLN A 188 6.59 -15.44 13.82
N GLN A 189 7.01 -15.95 12.66
CA GLN A 189 6.67 -15.44 11.33
C GLN A 189 5.15 -15.58 11.10
N GLN A 190 4.45 -14.47 10.89
CA GLN A 190 3.05 -14.51 10.45
C GLN A 190 2.99 -15.09 9.02
N ALA A 191 2.10 -16.05 8.80
CA ALA A 191 1.95 -16.67 7.49
C ALA A 191 1.55 -15.62 6.42
N PRO A 192 2.12 -15.70 5.20
CA PRO A 192 1.81 -14.74 4.15
C PRO A 192 0.34 -14.82 3.76
N LEU A 193 -0.32 -13.66 3.68
CA LEU A 193 -1.68 -13.59 3.11
C LEU A 193 -1.56 -13.79 1.59
N LEU A 194 -2.36 -14.71 1.04
CA LEU A 194 -2.32 -15.08 -0.38
C LEU A 194 -3.62 -14.70 -1.09
N TYR A 195 -3.53 -14.39 -2.38
CA TYR A 195 -4.67 -14.30 -3.29
C TYR A 195 -4.33 -14.97 -4.63
N SER A 196 -5.33 -15.44 -5.36
CA SER A 196 -5.15 -15.92 -6.74
C SER A 196 -5.49 -14.78 -7.69
N GLU A 197 -4.64 -14.55 -8.70
CA GLU A 197 -4.95 -13.58 -9.76
C GLU A 197 -6.23 -14.02 -10.49
N PRO A 198 -7.25 -13.14 -10.62
CA PRO A 198 -8.46 -13.49 -11.34
C PRO A 198 -8.20 -13.69 -12.84
N PRO A 199 -8.77 -14.73 -13.50
CA PRO A 199 -8.57 -14.98 -14.93
C PRO A 199 -8.93 -13.81 -15.85
N ARG A 200 -9.90 -12.98 -15.42
CA ARG A 200 -10.32 -11.78 -16.14
C ARG A 200 -9.29 -10.64 -16.11
N ILE A 201 -8.37 -10.65 -15.15
CA ILE A 201 -7.24 -9.72 -15.06
C ILE A 201 -6.01 -10.33 -15.72
N SER A 202 -5.73 -11.62 -15.47
CA SER A 202 -4.52 -12.28 -15.98
C SER A 202 -4.48 -12.39 -17.51
N CYS A 203 -5.65 -12.38 -18.17
CA CYS A 203 -5.76 -12.40 -19.63
C CYS A 203 -5.54 -11.03 -20.31
N ILE A 204 -5.41 -9.93 -19.55
CA ILE A 204 -5.19 -8.59 -20.13
C ILE A 204 -3.70 -8.40 -20.41
N ASP A 205 -3.31 -8.64 -21.65
CA ASP A 205 -1.94 -8.55 -22.18
C ASP A 205 -1.33 -7.14 -22.07
N LYS A 206 -2.16 -6.10 -22.16
CA LYS A 206 -1.72 -4.69 -22.05
C LYS A 206 -1.44 -4.22 -20.62
N LEU A 207 -1.80 -5.00 -19.60
CA LEU A 207 -1.47 -4.67 -18.22
C LEU A 207 -0.11 -5.26 -17.85
N GLY A 208 0.78 -4.39 -17.39
CA GLY A 208 2.04 -4.83 -16.80
C GLY A 208 1.81 -5.63 -15.52
N LYS A 209 2.79 -6.48 -15.18
CA LYS A 209 2.83 -7.33 -13.97
C LYS A 209 2.31 -6.62 -12.70
N GLN A 210 2.71 -5.37 -12.53
CA GLN A 210 2.45 -4.53 -11.36
C GLN A 210 1.01 -4.05 -11.30
N GLN A 211 0.48 -3.64 -12.46
CA GLN A 211 -0.91 -3.26 -12.59
C GLN A 211 -1.81 -4.47 -12.34
N ARG A 212 -1.47 -5.63 -12.91
CA ARG A 212 -2.19 -6.86 -12.64
C ARG A 212 -2.17 -7.27 -11.18
N ALA A 213 -1.05 -7.07 -10.47
CA ALA A 213 -0.98 -7.36 -9.05
C ALA A 213 -1.95 -6.47 -8.23
N VAL A 214 -1.97 -5.17 -8.52
CA VAL A 214 -2.88 -4.21 -7.85
C VAL A 214 -4.33 -4.50 -8.20
N PHE A 215 -4.69 -4.48 -9.49
CA PHE A 215 -6.08 -4.63 -9.92
C PHE A 215 -6.59 -6.06 -9.73
N GLY A 216 -5.73 -7.06 -9.85
CA GLY A 216 -6.04 -8.45 -9.54
C GLY A 216 -6.34 -8.66 -8.06
N LEU A 217 -5.58 -8.02 -7.15
CA LEU A 217 -5.90 -8.06 -5.72
C LEU A 217 -7.24 -7.37 -5.42
N GLY A 218 -7.45 -6.18 -5.98
CA GLY A 218 -8.70 -5.43 -5.83
C GLY A 218 -9.91 -6.24 -6.31
N ASP A 219 -9.79 -6.86 -7.47
CA ASP A 219 -10.81 -7.68 -8.10
C ASP A 219 -11.05 -9.01 -7.36
N ALA A 220 -10.01 -9.64 -6.82
CA ALA A 220 -10.11 -10.87 -6.03
C ALA A 220 -10.79 -10.65 -4.67
N LEU A 221 -10.53 -9.51 -4.03
CA LEU A 221 -11.09 -9.17 -2.71
C LEU A 221 -12.37 -8.34 -2.78
N GLN A 222 -12.85 -8.00 -3.98
CA GLN A 222 -13.95 -7.03 -4.17
C GLN A 222 -13.69 -5.73 -3.40
N ALA A 223 -12.43 -5.26 -3.45
CA ALA A 223 -11.97 -4.09 -2.75
C ALA A 223 -12.02 -2.87 -3.69
N THR A 224 -12.42 -1.72 -3.14
CA THR A 224 -12.30 -0.45 -3.86
C THR A 224 -10.82 -0.11 -3.98
N THR A 225 -10.32 -0.03 -5.21
CA THR A 225 -8.92 0.28 -5.49
C THR A 225 -8.74 1.79 -5.60
N LEU A 226 -7.89 2.37 -4.77
CA LEU A 226 -7.43 3.74 -4.92
C LEU A 226 -6.27 3.76 -5.91
N THR A 227 -6.29 4.68 -6.88
CA THR A 227 -5.19 4.84 -7.84
C THR A 227 -5.24 6.19 -8.57
N ALA A 228 -4.07 6.70 -8.97
CA ALA A 228 -3.94 7.76 -9.96
C ALA A 228 -3.66 7.23 -11.38
N ASN A 229 -3.53 5.91 -11.55
CA ASN A 229 -3.26 5.28 -12.83
C ASN A 229 -4.52 5.09 -13.68
N GLY A 230 -5.09 6.20 -14.15
CA GLY A 230 -6.28 6.20 -15.00
C GLY A 230 -6.12 5.40 -16.31
N ASN A 231 -4.89 5.26 -16.83
CA ASN A 231 -4.64 4.49 -18.04
C ASN A 231 -4.87 2.99 -17.82
N ALA A 232 -4.43 2.44 -16.68
CA ALA A 232 -4.66 1.04 -16.36
C ALA A 232 -6.14 0.74 -16.12
N VAL A 233 -6.85 1.65 -15.46
CA VAL A 233 -8.30 1.55 -15.21
C VAL A 233 -9.07 1.53 -16.53
N ARG A 234 -8.76 2.46 -17.45
CA ARG A 234 -9.35 2.47 -18.80
C ARG A 234 -9.02 1.20 -19.58
N CYS A 235 -7.80 0.67 -19.43
CA CYS A 235 -7.41 -0.59 -20.04
C CYS A 235 -8.28 -1.74 -19.53
N CYS A 236 -8.52 -1.84 -18.22
CA CYS A 236 -9.42 -2.86 -17.66
C CYS A 236 -10.83 -2.73 -18.23
N GLU A 237 -11.37 -1.51 -18.29
CA GLU A 237 -12.70 -1.24 -18.84
C GLU A 237 -12.81 -1.62 -20.32
N GLN A 238 -11.80 -1.31 -21.14
CA GLN A 238 -11.76 -1.66 -22.56
C GLN A 238 -11.79 -3.18 -22.80
N TYR A 239 -11.29 -3.97 -21.86
CA TYR A 239 -11.31 -5.42 -21.90
C TYR A 239 -12.54 -6.02 -21.20
N GLY A 240 -13.53 -5.18 -20.84
CA GLY A 240 -14.79 -5.60 -20.26
C GLY A 240 -14.72 -5.92 -18.76
N VAL A 241 -13.61 -5.59 -18.08
CA VAL A 241 -13.49 -5.78 -16.63
C VAL A 241 -14.05 -4.57 -15.90
N LYS A 242 -15.03 -4.82 -15.03
CA LYS A 242 -15.63 -3.80 -14.16
C LYS A 242 -14.96 -3.87 -12.79
N LEU A 243 -14.30 -2.79 -12.42
CA LEU A 243 -13.56 -2.65 -11.17
C LEU A 243 -14.20 -1.54 -10.32
N GLU A 244 -14.21 -1.73 -9.01
CA GLU A 244 -14.48 -0.65 -8.06
C GLU A 244 -13.21 0.17 -7.87
N VAL A 245 -13.20 1.40 -8.40
CA VAL A 245 -12.02 2.25 -8.41
C VAL A 245 -12.38 3.68 -8.04
N VAL A 246 -11.56 4.29 -7.18
CA VAL A 246 -11.56 5.74 -6.99
C VAL A 246 -10.28 6.30 -7.59
N LEU A 247 -10.46 7.16 -8.59
CA LEU A 247 -9.36 7.85 -9.23
C LEU A 247 -9.03 9.12 -8.46
N HIS A 248 -7.76 9.25 -8.09
CA HIS A 248 -7.23 10.48 -7.52
C HIS A 248 -6.15 11.08 -8.42
N ARG A 249 -5.80 12.35 -8.18
CA ARG A 249 -4.70 13.00 -8.92
C ARG A 249 -3.34 12.48 -8.46
N PRO A 250 -2.33 12.41 -9.35
CA PRO A 250 -0.99 11.97 -8.99
C PRO A 250 -0.33 12.97 -8.04
N VAL A 251 0.48 12.44 -7.13
CA VAL A 251 1.30 13.20 -6.18
C VAL A 251 2.70 12.56 -6.09
N TRP A 252 3.69 13.33 -5.66
CA TRP A 252 5.10 12.95 -5.63
C TRP A 252 5.67 13.03 -4.22
N LEU A 253 6.61 12.13 -3.90
CA LEU A 253 7.49 12.29 -2.75
C LEU A 253 8.40 13.49 -2.95
N THR A 254 8.66 14.23 -1.88
CA THR A 254 9.45 15.46 -1.96
C THR A 254 10.85 15.34 -1.39
N GLY A 255 11.09 14.45 -0.42
CA GLY A 255 12.39 14.39 0.24
C GLY A 255 12.65 15.55 1.22
N LEU A 256 11.59 16.26 1.65
CA LEU A 256 11.69 17.48 2.49
C LEU A 256 11.55 17.18 4.00
#